data_AF-X1QKC1-F1
#
_entry.id   AF-X1QKC1-F1
#
_cell.length_a   1.000
_cell.length_b   1.000
_cell.length_c   1.000
_cell.angle_alpha   90.00
_cell.angle_beta   90.00
_cell.angle_gamma   90.00
#
_symmetry.space_group_name_H-M   'P 1'
#
loop_
_entity.id
_entity.type
_entity.pdbx_description
1 polymer ?
#
loop_
_entity_poly.entity_id
_entity_poly.type
_entity_poly.pdbx_seq_one_letter_code
_entity_poly.pdbx_strand_id
1 'polypeptide(L)' 'MSLTKRNNCPSLTYTYTDPIVYYEYTYDTAKLARSAGIRNVLVTAGYINEQPWEELLKYVDAANI' A
#
# COMPACT_ATOMS: atom_id res chain seq x y z
N MET A 1 -9.79 -4.18 6.22
CA MET A 1 -10.65 -4.03 5.02
C MET A 1 -12.13 -3.88 5.32
N SER A 2 -12.69 -4.62 6.29
CA SER A 2 -14.10 -4.50 6.69
C SER A 2 -14.50 -3.07 7.05
N LEU A 3 -13.67 -2.36 7.81
CA LEU A 3 -13.93 -0.97 8.21
C LEU A 3 -13.88 0.00 7.01
N THR A 4 -12.92 -0.16 6.10
CA THR A 4 -12.80 0.63 4.87
C THR A 4 -14.08 0.51 4.02
N LYS A 5 -14.54 -0.74 3.81
CA LYS A 5 -15.79 -1.02 3.07
C LYS A 5 -17.01 -0.46 3.79
N ARG A 6 -17.09 -0.64 5.12
CA ARG A 6 -18.22 -0.14 5.93
C ARG A 6 -18.37 1.37 5.86
N ASN A 7 -17.26 2.10 5.77
CA ASN A 7 -17.26 3.57 5.71
C ASN A 7 -17.20 4.11 4.27
N ASN A 8 -17.30 3.25 3.25
CA ASN A 8 -17.14 3.63 1.83
C ASN A 8 -15.85 4.44 1.56
N CYS A 9 -14.78 4.14 2.29
CA CYS A 9 -13.50 4.79 2.06
C CYS A 9 -12.90 4.28 0.74
N PRO A 10 -12.47 5.16 -0.17
CA PRO A 10 -12.02 4.75 -1.49
C PRO A 10 -10.56 4.28 -1.53
N SER A 11 -9.82 4.42 -0.42
CA SER A 11 -8.40 4.08 -0.33
C SER A 11 -7.94 3.73 1.08
N LEU A 12 -6.76 3.14 1.16
CA LEU A 12 -5.96 2.89 2.37
C LEU A 12 -4.60 3.57 2.20
N THR A 13 -4.10 4.18 3.28
CA THR A 13 -2.81 4.88 3.28
C THR A 13 -1.88 4.30 4.33
N TYR A 14 -0.62 4.06 3.95
CA TYR A 14 0.44 3.58 4.83
C TYR A 14 1.38 4.76 5.14
N THR A 15 1.38 5.27 6.38
CA THR A 15 1.88 6.65 6.62
C THR A 15 2.78 6.91 7.83
N TYR A 16 2.75 6.12 8.90
CA TYR A 16 3.48 6.46 10.13
C TYR A 16 4.86 5.82 10.15
N THR A 17 4.91 4.50 10.34
CA THR A 17 6.13 3.77 10.05
C THR A 17 6.22 3.59 8.54
N ASP A 18 7.42 3.82 8.00
CA ASP A 18 7.66 3.67 6.58
C ASP A 18 7.19 2.27 6.11
N PRO A 19 6.27 2.19 5.13
CA PRO A 19 5.71 0.92 4.67
C PRO A 19 6.76 -0.04 4.11
N ILE A 20 7.94 0.47 3.71
CA ILE A 20 9.04 -0.35 3.23
C ILE A 20 9.71 -1.14 4.35
N VAL A 21 9.72 -0.62 5.60
CA VAL A 21 10.29 -1.33 6.75
C VAL A 21 9.54 -2.64 7.04
N TYR A 22 8.24 -2.68 6.71
CA TYR A 22 7.40 -3.87 6.81
C TYR A 22 6.92 -4.32 5.42
N TYR A 23 7.87 -4.47 4.50
CA TYR A 23 7.60 -4.71 3.08
C TYR A 23 6.56 -5.81 2.83
N GLU A 24 6.75 -7.01 3.41
CA GLU A 24 5.87 -8.16 3.19
C GLU A 24 4.44 -7.87 3.67
N TYR A 25 4.30 -7.21 4.82
CA TYR A 25 3.00 -6.83 5.36
C TYR A 25 2.30 -5.80 4.47
N THR A 26 3.05 -4.78 4.01
CA THR A 26 2.54 -3.77 3.08
C THR A 26 2.11 -4.41 1.77
N TYR A 27 2.95 -5.28 1.20
CA TYR A 27 2.73 -5.99 -0.05
C TYR A 27 1.46 -6.87 0.00
N ASP A 28 1.35 -7.72 1.01
CA ASP A 28 0.20 -8.61 1.16
C ASP A 28 -1.10 -7.82 1.42
N THR A 29 -1.02 -6.75 2.21
CA THR A 29 -2.16 -5.86 2.45
C THR A 29 -2.57 -5.15 1.16
N ALA A 30 -1.62 -4.65 0.38
CA ALA A 30 -1.88 -3.94 -0.87
C ALA A 30 -2.56 -4.85 -1.89
N LYS A 31 -2.11 -6.11 -2.00
CA LYS A 31 -2.73 -7.15 -2.84
C LYS A 31 -4.18 -7.40 -2.46
N LEU A 32 -4.45 -7.58 -1.17
CA LEU A 32 -5.81 -7.78 -0.67
C LEU A 32 -6.69 -6.53 -0.90
N ALA A 33 -6.12 -5.33 -0.82
CA ALA A 33 -6.86 -4.09 -0.99
C ALA A 33 -7.25 -3.90 -2.45
N ARG A 34 -6.30 -4.19 -3.36
CA ARG A 34 -6.51 -4.20 -4.81
C ARG A 34 -7.63 -5.16 -5.21
N SER A 35 -7.60 -6.40 -4.70
CA SER A 35 -8.64 -7.39 -5.00
C SER A 35 -10.01 -7.00 -4.43
N ALA A 36 -10.03 -6.16 -3.40
CA ALA A 36 -11.24 -5.59 -2.81
C ALA A 36 -11.71 -4.28 -3.49
N GLY A 37 -11.04 -3.80 -4.53
CA GLY A 37 -11.37 -2.55 -5.23
C GLY A 37 -11.00 -1.29 -4.44
N ILE A 38 -10.11 -1.40 -3.45
CA ILE A 38 -9.66 -0.30 -2.59
C ILE A 38 -8.30 0.17 -3.09
N ARG A 39 -8.13 1.48 -3.28
CA ARG A 39 -6.86 2.06 -3.75
C ARG A 39 -5.81 2.07 -2.64
N ASN A 40 -4.54 1.88 -2.99
CA ASN A 40 -3.43 1.91 -2.05
C ASN A 40 -2.58 3.17 -2.24
N VAL A 41 -2.27 3.86 -1.14
CA VAL A 41 -1.42 5.07 -1.13
C VAL A 41 -0.24 4.86 -0.17
N LEU A 42 0.99 5.01 -0.66
CA LEU A 42 2.18 4.94 0.19
C LEU A 42 2.63 6.34 0.60
N VAL A 43 3.10 6.49 1.84
CA VAL A 43 3.94 7.61 2.27
C VAL A 43 5.24 7.00 2.78
N THR A 44 6.33 7.20 2.06
CA THR A 44 7.60 6.47 2.27
C THR A 44 8.79 7.32 1.86
N ALA A 45 9.94 7.17 2.52
CA ALA A 45 11.20 7.77 2.07
C ALA A 45 11.78 7.09 0.81
N GLY A 46 11.16 6.00 0.34
CA GLY A 46 11.57 5.31 -0.89
C GLY A 46 12.87 4.51 -0.78
N TYR A 47 13.30 4.16 0.43
CA TYR A 47 14.53 3.40 0.67
C TYR A 47 14.34 1.90 0.40
N ILE A 48 14.25 1.52 -0.86
CA ILE A 48 13.97 0.16 -1.32
C ILE A 48 14.79 -0.18 -2.58
N ASN A 49 15.15 -1.44 -2.76
CA ASN A 49 15.78 -1.92 -3.99
C ASN A 49 14.77 -1.91 -5.16
N GLU A 50 15.27 -1.81 -6.39
CA GLU A 50 14.45 -1.72 -7.60
C GLU A 50 13.45 -2.88 -7.76
N GLN A 51 13.91 -4.14 -7.66
CA GLN A 51 13.05 -5.31 -7.86
C GLN A 51 11.85 -5.39 -6.88
N PRO A 52 12.02 -5.30 -5.54
CA PRO A 52 10.86 -5.30 -4.65
C PRO A 52 9.98 -4.05 -4.81
N TRP A 53 10.55 -2.93 -5.23
CA TRP A 53 9.74 -1.75 -5.56
C TRP A 53 8.80 -2.01 -6.74
N GLU A 54 9.32 -2.58 -7.84
CA GLU A 54 8.51 -2.95 -9.00
C GLU A 54 7.38 -3.93 -8.65
N GLU A 55 7.66 -4.92 -7.79
CA GLU A 55 6.65 -5.87 -7.34
C GLU A 55 5.54 -5.20 -6.52
N LEU A 56 5.91 -4.30 -5.60
CA LEU A 56 4.94 -3.56 -4.78
C LEU A 56 4.10 -2.60 -5.62
N LEU A 57 4.72 -1.89 -6.56
CA LEU A 57 4.05 -0.88 -7.40
C LEU A 57 2.91 -1.45 -8.25
N LYS A 58 2.88 -2.74 -8.55
CA LYS A 58 1.74 -3.41 -9.22
C LYS A 58 0.41 -3.23 -8.48
N TYR A 59 0.46 -2.94 -7.18
CA TYR A 59 -0.70 -2.82 -6.30
C TYR A 59 -0.87 -1.41 -5.70
N VAL A 60 0.02 -0.47 -6.00
CA VAL A 60 0.02 0.89 -5.45
C VAL A 60 -0.54 1.87 -6.47
N ASP A 61 -1.45 2.75 -6.04
CA ASP A 61 -2.09 3.72 -6.91
C ASP A 61 -1.45 5.12 -6.82
N ALA A 62 -0.82 5.43 -5.69
CA ALA A 62 -0.07 6.68 -5.48
C ALA A 62 0.99 6.53 -4.40
N ALA A 63 2.03 7.35 -4.46
CA ALA A 63 3.05 7.46 -3.43
C ALA A 63 3.40 8.93 -3.17
N ASN A 64 3.53 9.29 -1.88
CA ASN A 64 4.20 10.50 -1.43
C ASN A 64 5.59 10.11 -0.94
N ILE A 65 6.62 10.74 -1.49
CA ILE A 65 8.03 10.42 -1.24
C ILE A 65 8.73 11.62 -0.62
#